data_AF-A0A7S9RIP1-F1
#
_entry.id   AF-A0A7S9RIP1-F1
#
_cell.length_a   1.000
_cell.length_b   1.000
_cell.length_c   1.000
_cell.angle_alpha   90.00
_cell.angle_beta   90.00
_cell.angle_gamma   90.00
#
_symmetry.space_group_name_H-M   'P 1'
#
loop_
_entity.id
_entity.type
_entity.pdbx_description
1 polymer ?
#
loop_
_entity_poly.entity_id
_entity_poly.type
_entity_poly.pdbx_seq_one_letter_code
_entity_poly.pdbx_strand_id
1 'polypeptide(L)'
;MKKVKFIVFICLFILLPLAYFNGFIRISDLTSEQESIAKKYGGVYVFDEKLEKEIDKREEERDKYLDDFFKNNNRDFDLNDQAIMNEKLPRVLSNGKRYYLRWIDYENETGKEVKIPSDYVEKIINFIGKENLEKYTPNLSMSYFYIDGDKVVPIRTSASYLYRIKTFTLYGDEASGIKFIKDDIGLAKGGNRFEFINNKFEKVSTSDKDK
;
A
#
# COMPACT_ATOMS: atom_id res chain seq x y z
N MET A 1 -31.71 -29.04 42.35
CA MET A 1 -31.27 -27.65 42.04
C MET A 1 -29.77 -27.48 41.75
N LYS A 2 -28.84 -28.26 42.33
CA LYS A 2 -27.38 -28.09 42.10
C LYS A 2 -26.89 -28.45 40.67
N LYS A 3 -27.45 -29.49 40.03
CA LYS A 3 -27.04 -29.93 38.68
C LYS A 3 -27.39 -28.94 37.56
N VAL A 4 -28.55 -28.28 37.63
CA VAL A 4 -28.99 -27.29 36.63
C VAL A 4 -28.11 -26.03 36.68
N LYS A 5 -27.78 -25.55 37.89
CA LYS A 5 -26.85 -24.42 38.06
C LYS A 5 -25.45 -24.71 37.53
N PHE A 6 -24.99 -25.95 37.64
CA PHE A 6 -23.69 -26.38 37.11
C PHE A 6 -23.65 -26.41 35.58
N ILE A 7 -24.71 -26.91 34.93
CA ILE A 7 -24.84 -26.92 33.46
C ILE A 7 -24.93 -25.50 32.91
N VAL A 8 -25.74 -24.63 33.54
CA VAL A 8 -25.85 -23.22 33.14
C VAL A 8 -24.50 -22.50 33.26
N PHE A 9 -23.73 -22.81 34.32
CA PHE A 9 -22.40 -22.23 34.52
C PHE A 9 -21.38 -22.68 33.46
N ILE A 10 -21.41 -23.96 33.06
CA ILE A 10 -20.58 -24.48 31.96
C ILE A 10 -20.96 -23.83 30.63
N CYS A 11 -22.25 -23.72 30.32
CA CYS A 11 -22.71 -23.05 29.11
C CYS A 11 -22.28 -21.58 29.07
N LEU A 12 -22.35 -20.85 30.20
CA LEU A 12 -21.86 -19.47 30.27
C LEU A 12 -20.36 -19.38 30.00
N PHE A 13 -19.55 -20.28 30.58
CA PHE A 13 -18.09 -20.29 30.41
C PHE A 13 -17.63 -20.67 28.99
N ILE A 14 -18.45 -21.41 28.23
CA ILE A 14 -18.17 -21.74 26.82
C ILE A 14 -18.70 -20.64 25.89
N LEU A 15 -19.88 -20.08 26.17
CA LEU A 15 -20.53 -19.07 25.34
C LEU A 15 -19.89 -17.68 25.48
N LEU A 16 -19.36 -17.32 26.65
CA LEU A 16 -18.67 -16.03 26.87
C LEU A 16 -17.43 -15.86 25.97
N PRO A 17 -16.50 -16.83 25.86
CA PRO A 17 -15.42 -16.78 24.88
C PRO A 17 -15.92 -16.68 23.44
N LEU A 18 -16.96 -17.43 23.07
CA LEU A 18 -17.58 -17.37 21.73
C LEU A 18 -18.25 -16.02 21.42
N ALA A 19 -18.68 -15.28 22.44
CA ALA A 19 -19.23 -13.92 22.29
C ALA A 19 -18.13 -12.83 22.32
N TYR A 20 -17.03 -13.05 23.06
CA TYR A 20 -15.89 -12.13 23.15
C TYR A 20 -14.97 -12.20 21.92
N PHE A 21 -14.69 -13.42 21.43
CA PHE A 21 -14.14 -13.63 20.10
C PHE A 21 -15.33 -13.56 19.16
N ASN A 22 -15.64 -12.39 18.59
CA ASN A 22 -16.73 -12.15 17.64
C ASN A 22 -16.82 -13.17 16.46
N GLY A 23 -16.96 -14.48 16.62
CA GLY A 23 -17.08 -15.48 15.54
C GLY A 23 -15.89 -15.66 14.59
N PHE A 24 -14.84 -14.84 14.64
CA PHE A 24 -13.69 -14.90 13.72
C PHE A 24 -12.38 -15.18 14.47
N ILE A 25 -11.70 -16.28 14.15
CA ILE A 25 -10.31 -16.51 14.59
C ILE A 25 -9.39 -16.08 13.46
N ARG A 26 -8.53 -15.10 13.70
CA ARG A 26 -7.53 -14.65 12.73
C ARG A 26 -6.13 -15.00 13.22
N ILE A 27 -5.40 -15.75 12.42
CA ILE A 27 -4.02 -16.17 12.70
C ILE A 27 -3.13 -15.63 11.56
N SER A 28 -1.95 -15.15 11.90
CA SER A 28 -0.94 -14.71 10.93
C SER A 28 0.37 -15.46 11.13
N ASP A 29 1.13 -15.66 10.06
CA ASP A 29 2.51 -16.18 10.13
C ASP A 29 3.56 -15.08 10.33
N LEU A 30 3.12 -13.82 10.55
CA LEU A 30 3.99 -12.69 10.85
C LEU A 30 4.78 -12.96 12.14
N THR A 31 6.10 -13.06 12.01
CA THR A 31 7.00 -13.22 13.15
C THR A 31 7.38 -11.86 13.73
N SER A 32 7.79 -11.82 15.00
CA SER A 32 8.31 -10.60 15.64
C SER A 32 9.58 -10.08 14.95
N GLU A 33 10.40 -10.97 14.39
CA GLU A 33 11.60 -10.60 13.61
C GLU A 33 11.22 -9.92 12.29
N GLN A 34 10.27 -10.49 11.55
CA GLN A 34 9.75 -9.88 10.32
C GLN A 34 9.10 -8.54 10.62
N GLU A 35 8.33 -8.44 11.70
CA GLU A 35 7.71 -7.18 12.13
C GLU A 35 8.77 -6.13 12.49
N SER A 36 9.85 -6.52 13.16
CA SER A 36 10.97 -5.63 13.49
C SER A 36 11.69 -5.11 12.24
N ILE A 37 11.97 -5.99 11.27
CA ILE A 37 12.54 -5.62 9.98
C ILE A 37 11.60 -4.68 9.21
N ALA A 38 10.30 -5.00 9.19
CA ALA A 38 9.29 -4.15 8.57
C ALA A 38 9.19 -2.78 9.24
N LYS A 39 9.24 -2.70 10.58
CA LYS A 39 9.29 -1.44 11.33
C LYS A 39 10.54 -0.63 11.05
N LYS A 40 11.67 -1.27 10.81
CA LYS A 40 12.94 -0.59 10.55
C LYS A 40 13.07 -0.09 9.11
N TYR A 41 12.65 -0.90 8.13
CA TYR A 41 12.94 -0.69 6.71
C TYR A 41 11.70 -0.64 5.81
N GLY A 42 10.54 -1.04 6.30
CA GLY A 42 9.29 -0.91 5.55
C GLY A 42 8.83 0.55 5.51
N GLY A 43 8.48 1.04 4.33
CA GLY A 43 8.20 2.46 4.16
C GLY A 43 8.30 2.91 2.71
N VAL A 44 8.25 4.23 2.54
CA VAL A 44 8.40 4.93 1.26
C VAL A 44 9.87 5.24 1.02
N TYR A 45 10.33 5.00 -0.20
CA TYR A 45 11.68 5.28 -0.67
C TYR A 45 11.59 6.31 -1.80
N VAL A 46 12.21 7.46 -1.60
CA VAL A 46 12.14 8.60 -2.52
C VAL A 46 13.49 8.84 -3.14
N PHE A 47 13.54 8.77 -4.46
CA PHE A 47 14.74 8.97 -5.25
C PHE A 47 14.92 10.43 -5.67
N ASP A 48 13.82 11.17 -5.82
CA ASP A 48 13.84 12.60 -6.13
C ASP A 48 12.73 13.33 -5.35
N GLU A 49 13.09 13.96 -4.24
CA GLU A 49 12.17 14.68 -3.36
C GLU A 49 11.53 15.89 -4.06
N LYS A 50 12.26 16.55 -4.97
CA LYS A 50 11.75 17.73 -5.69
C LYS A 50 10.65 17.33 -6.65
N LEU A 51 10.88 16.26 -7.43
CA LEU A 51 9.86 15.73 -8.34
C LEU A 51 8.69 15.10 -7.59
N GLU A 52 8.90 14.46 -6.45
CA GLU A 52 7.80 13.95 -5.61
C GLU A 52 6.89 15.08 -5.15
N LYS A 53 7.45 16.15 -4.57
CA LYS A 53 6.69 17.34 -4.14
C LYS A 53 5.98 18.02 -5.31
N GLU A 54 6.61 18.03 -6.48
CA GLU A 54 6.02 18.57 -7.70
C GLU A 54 4.76 17.78 -8.13
N ILE A 55 4.82 16.45 -8.05
CA ILE A 55 3.68 15.56 -8.32
C ILE A 55 2.60 15.76 -7.27
N ASP A 56 2.96 15.75 -5.98
CA ASP A 56 2.00 15.91 -4.88
C ASP A 56 1.21 17.21 -5.02
N LYS A 57 1.87 18.33 -5.35
CA LYS A 57 1.19 19.61 -5.58
C LYS A 57 0.22 19.54 -6.75
N ARG A 58 0.59 18.89 -7.86
CA ARG A 58 -0.27 18.77 -9.05
C ARG A 58 -1.47 17.87 -8.79
N GLU A 59 -1.28 16.74 -8.11
CA GLU A 59 -2.41 15.88 -7.76
C GLU A 59 -3.31 16.56 -6.72
N GLU A 60 -2.78 17.38 -5.80
CA GLU A 60 -3.61 18.22 -4.91
C GLU A 60 -4.47 19.22 -5.70
N GLU A 61 -3.92 19.85 -6.75
CA GLU A 61 -4.69 20.74 -7.64
C GLU A 61 -5.79 19.99 -8.41
N ARG A 62 -5.51 18.75 -8.84
CA ARG A 62 -6.49 17.88 -9.52
C ARG A 62 -7.57 17.39 -8.56
N ASP A 63 -7.21 17.04 -7.34
CA ASP A 63 -8.16 16.66 -6.30
C ASP A 63 -9.10 17.82 -5.97
N LYS A 64 -8.58 19.05 -5.84
CA LYS A 64 -9.41 20.26 -5.68
C LYS A 64 -10.36 20.48 -6.85
N TYR A 65 -9.90 20.27 -8.08
CA TYR A 65 -10.76 20.36 -9.26
C TYR A 65 -11.90 19.35 -9.21
N LEU A 66 -11.62 18.10 -8.83
CA LEU A 66 -12.63 17.05 -8.67
C LEU A 66 -13.62 17.39 -7.55
N ASP A 67 -13.12 17.85 -6.41
CA ASP A 67 -13.91 18.31 -5.28
C ASP A 67 -14.91 19.40 -5.69
N ASP A 68 -14.42 20.42 -6.41
CA ASP A 68 -15.25 21.51 -6.91
C ASP A 68 -16.24 21.03 -7.98
N PHE A 69 -15.85 20.07 -8.84
CA PHE A 69 -16.75 19.46 -9.80
C PHE A 69 -17.93 18.78 -9.08
N PHE A 70 -17.66 17.90 -8.11
CA PHE A 70 -18.71 17.16 -7.41
C PHE A 70 -19.58 18.04 -6.51
N LYS A 71 -19.04 19.15 -5.97
CA LYS A 71 -19.83 20.11 -5.18
C LYS A 71 -20.80 20.92 -6.03
N ASN A 72 -20.41 21.27 -7.26
CA ASN A 72 -21.16 22.21 -8.10
C ASN A 72 -21.98 21.53 -9.22
N ASN A 73 -21.84 20.22 -9.42
CA ASN A 73 -22.54 19.47 -10.46
C ASN A 73 -23.37 18.34 -9.84
N ASN A 74 -24.62 18.21 -10.29
CA ASN A 74 -25.52 17.12 -9.88
C ASN A 74 -25.46 15.94 -10.87
N ARG A 75 -24.27 15.61 -11.39
CA ARG A 75 -24.06 14.49 -12.30
C ARG A 75 -22.72 13.82 -12.04
N ASP A 76 -22.60 12.58 -12.51
CA ASP A 76 -21.37 11.81 -12.42
C ASP A 76 -20.28 12.39 -13.32
N PHE A 77 -19.03 12.18 -12.90
CA PHE A 77 -17.83 12.52 -13.65
C PHE A 77 -17.60 11.47 -14.75
N ASP A 78 -17.56 11.92 -16.00
CA ASP A 78 -17.41 11.03 -17.15
C ASP A 78 -16.04 11.16 -17.85
N LEU A 79 -15.88 10.46 -18.97
CA LEU A 79 -14.65 10.47 -19.76
C LEU A 79 -14.37 11.83 -20.41
N ASN A 80 -15.40 12.62 -20.76
CA ASN A 80 -15.22 13.95 -21.32
C ASN A 80 -14.71 14.91 -20.24
N ASP A 81 -15.25 14.84 -19.03
CA ASP A 81 -14.74 15.61 -17.89
C ASP A 81 -13.29 15.26 -17.57
N GLN A 82 -12.94 13.97 -17.67
CA GLN A 82 -11.57 13.51 -17.52
C GLN A 82 -10.64 14.12 -18.58
N ALA A 83 -11.07 14.16 -19.85
CA ALA A 83 -10.31 14.78 -20.93
C ALA A 83 -10.10 16.28 -20.69
N ILE A 84 -11.16 17.01 -20.30
CA ILE A 84 -11.09 18.44 -19.96
C ILE A 84 -10.14 18.69 -18.79
N MET A 85 -10.22 17.88 -17.74
CA MET A 85 -9.32 17.98 -16.58
C MET A 85 -7.87 17.69 -16.99
N ASN A 86 -7.63 16.69 -17.84
CA ASN A 86 -6.29 16.36 -18.30
C ASN A 86 -5.68 17.44 -19.21
N GLU A 87 -6.50 18.19 -19.94
CA GLU A 87 -6.06 19.35 -20.72
C GLU A 87 -5.70 20.53 -19.81
N LYS A 88 -6.55 20.84 -18.82
CA LYS A 88 -6.34 21.97 -17.88
C LYS A 88 -5.20 21.72 -16.89
N LEU A 89 -5.11 20.49 -16.38
CA LEU A 89 -4.19 20.07 -15.32
C LEU A 89 -3.37 18.87 -15.80
N PRO A 90 -2.49 19.05 -16.80
CA PRO A 90 -1.76 17.94 -17.39
C PRO A 90 -0.79 17.32 -16.38
N ARG A 91 -0.71 15.98 -16.39
CA ARG A 91 0.28 15.22 -15.60
C ARG A 91 1.67 15.27 -16.23
N VAL A 92 2.24 16.47 -16.33
CA VAL A 92 3.56 16.74 -16.92
C VAL A 92 4.45 17.44 -15.92
N LEU A 93 5.63 16.85 -15.68
CA LEU A 93 6.67 17.37 -14.79
C LEU A 93 7.39 18.57 -15.42
N SER A 94 8.13 19.31 -14.60
CA SER A 94 9.00 20.43 -15.01
C SER A 94 10.06 20.04 -16.04
N ASN A 95 10.46 18.76 -16.09
CA ASN A 95 11.36 18.22 -17.11
C ASN A 95 10.65 17.87 -18.45
N GLY A 96 9.37 18.22 -18.59
CA GLY A 96 8.56 17.98 -19.78
C GLY A 96 8.05 16.54 -19.94
N LYS A 97 8.32 15.65 -18.98
CA LYS A 97 7.90 14.24 -19.05
C LYS A 97 6.56 14.02 -18.38
N ARG A 98 5.74 13.15 -18.96
CA ARG A 98 4.51 12.68 -18.32
C ARG A 98 4.86 11.78 -17.15
N TYR A 99 4.23 12.01 -16.00
CA TYR A 99 4.37 11.14 -14.83
C TYR A 99 3.17 10.23 -14.64
N TYR A 100 3.40 9.14 -13.93
CA TYR A 100 2.44 8.12 -13.57
C TYR A 100 2.43 7.92 -12.06
N LEU A 101 1.25 7.70 -11.49
CA LEU A 101 1.08 7.43 -10.06
C LEU A 101 1.09 5.93 -9.75
N ARG A 102 0.66 5.13 -10.72
CA ARG A 102 0.53 3.67 -10.63
C ARG A 102 1.05 3.06 -11.91
N TRP A 103 1.77 1.95 -11.77
CA TRP A 103 2.28 1.18 -12.90
C TRP A 103 1.15 0.71 -13.83
N ILE A 104 0.02 0.27 -13.26
CA ILE A 104 -1.13 -0.24 -14.03
C ILE A 104 -1.72 0.80 -14.99
N ASP A 105 -1.65 2.09 -14.66
CA ASP A 105 -2.15 3.15 -15.54
C ASP A 105 -1.28 3.24 -16.80
N TYR A 106 0.03 3.12 -16.65
CA TYR A 106 0.96 3.05 -17.77
C TYR A 106 0.76 1.78 -18.60
N GLU A 107 0.60 0.62 -17.97
CA GLU A 107 0.40 -0.64 -18.69
C GLU A 107 -0.91 -0.65 -19.48
N ASN A 108 -1.99 -0.12 -18.90
CA ASN A 108 -3.28 0.00 -19.58
C ASN A 108 -3.22 0.98 -20.77
N GLU A 109 -2.48 2.09 -20.62
CA GLU A 109 -2.33 3.09 -21.69
C GLU A 109 -1.45 2.59 -22.84
N THR A 110 -0.38 1.84 -22.54
CA THR A 110 0.67 1.52 -23.52
C THR A 110 0.74 0.05 -23.94
N GLY A 111 0.11 -0.85 -23.18
CA GLY A 111 0.26 -2.30 -23.33
C GLY A 111 1.64 -2.84 -22.96
N LYS A 112 2.53 -2.03 -22.38
CA LYS A 112 3.90 -2.41 -22.01
C LYS A 112 4.01 -2.63 -20.51
N GLU A 113 4.57 -3.77 -20.10
CA GLU A 113 4.87 -4.04 -18.69
C GLU A 113 5.96 -3.08 -18.18
N VAL A 114 5.83 -2.63 -16.93
CA VAL A 114 6.82 -1.75 -16.28
C VAL A 114 7.32 -2.34 -14.97
N LYS A 115 8.65 -2.35 -14.80
CA LYS A 115 9.32 -2.88 -13.60
C LYS A 115 10.27 -1.84 -13.02
N ILE A 116 10.51 -1.92 -11.72
CA ILE A 116 11.54 -1.12 -11.06
C ILE A 116 12.90 -1.54 -11.65
N PRO A 117 13.66 -0.62 -12.25
CA PRO A 117 14.97 -0.95 -12.80
C PRO A 117 15.89 -1.52 -11.71
N SER A 118 16.77 -2.44 -12.09
CA SER A 118 17.60 -3.18 -11.15
C SER A 118 18.52 -2.28 -10.32
N ASP A 119 19.03 -1.18 -10.88
CA ASP A 119 19.87 -0.23 -10.16
C ASP A 119 19.11 0.50 -9.04
N TYR A 120 17.81 0.75 -9.20
CA TYR A 120 16.95 1.30 -8.14
C TYR A 120 16.66 0.26 -7.06
N VAL A 121 16.42 -0.99 -7.46
CA VAL A 121 16.23 -2.12 -6.53
C VAL A 121 17.49 -2.35 -5.70
N GLU A 122 18.67 -2.34 -6.31
CA GLU A 122 19.96 -2.50 -5.64
C GLU A 122 20.23 -1.40 -4.61
N LYS A 123 19.91 -0.13 -4.93
CA LYS A 123 20.03 0.98 -3.95
C LYS A 123 19.19 0.71 -2.70
N ILE A 124 17.97 0.20 -2.85
CA ILE A 124 17.07 -0.15 -1.72
C ILE A 124 17.63 -1.35 -0.96
N ILE A 125 18.00 -2.41 -1.67
CA ILE A 125 18.58 -3.64 -1.10
C ILE A 125 19.84 -3.36 -0.28
N ASN A 126 20.74 -2.55 -0.81
CA ASN A 126 21.98 -2.18 -0.12
C ASN A 126 21.72 -1.38 1.15
N PHE A 127 20.66 -0.56 1.18
CA PHE A 127 20.25 0.15 2.39
C PHE A 127 19.61 -0.79 3.44
N ILE A 128 18.80 -1.75 3.01
CA ILE A 128 18.15 -2.73 3.89
C ILE A 128 19.18 -3.68 4.53
N GLY A 129 20.23 -4.04 3.79
CA GLY A 129 21.24 -5.01 4.20
C GLY A 129 20.89 -6.43 3.74
N LYS A 130 21.87 -7.10 3.11
CA LYS A 130 21.69 -8.44 2.51
C LYS A 130 21.24 -9.49 3.53
N GLU A 131 21.70 -9.38 4.77
CA GLU A 131 21.35 -10.27 5.88
C GLU A 131 19.85 -10.25 6.21
N ASN A 132 19.17 -9.13 5.96
CA ASN A 132 17.72 -9.03 6.20
C ASN A 132 16.93 -9.60 5.00
N LEU A 133 17.50 -9.57 3.79
CA LEU A 133 16.86 -10.09 2.58
C LEU A 133 16.79 -11.61 2.55
N GLU A 134 17.82 -12.29 3.04
CA GLU A 134 17.86 -13.75 3.18
C GLU A 134 16.76 -14.26 4.11
N LYS A 135 16.40 -13.46 5.12
CA LYS A 135 15.33 -13.77 6.07
C LYS A 135 13.96 -13.43 5.51
N TYR A 136 13.80 -12.19 5.04
CA TYR A 136 12.54 -11.67 4.54
C TYR A 136 12.78 -10.75 3.34
N THR A 137 12.37 -11.18 2.15
CA THR A 137 12.46 -10.36 0.95
C THR A 137 11.36 -9.29 0.95
N PRO A 138 11.69 -8.00 0.79
CA PRO A 138 10.69 -6.95 0.69
C PRO A 138 9.94 -7.06 -0.63
N ASN A 139 8.62 -6.93 -0.57
CA ASN A 139 7.79 -6.64 -1.72
C ASN A 139 7.90 -5.15 -2.06
N LEU A 140 8.51 -4.87 -3.22
CA LEU A 140 8.68 -3.51 -3.74
C LEU A 140 7.54 -3.16 -4.70
N SER A 141 6.96 -1.97 -4.52
CA SER A 141 5.94 -1.44 -5.41
C SER A 141 6.35 -0.07 -5.94
N MET A 142 6.25 0.11 -7.26
CA MET A 142 6.51 1.38 -7.93
C MET A 142 5.28 2.28 -7.84
N SER A 143 5.49 3.53 -7.44
CA SER A 143 4.43 4.53 -7.39
C SER A 143 4.73 5.66 -8.37
N TYR A 144 5.27 6.79 -7.91
CA TYR A 144 5.57 7.89 -8.82
C TYR A 144 6.75 7.53 -9.72
N PHE A 145 6.56 7.63 -11.04
CA PHE A 145 7.62 7.48 -12.03
C PHE A 145 7.28 8.25 -13.30
N TYR A 146 8.28 8.41 -14.17
CA TYR A 146 8.10 8.84 -15.54
C TYR A 146 8.95 7.97 -16.47
N ILE A 147 8.72 8.13 -17.77
CA ILE A 147 9.50 7.45 -18.80
C ILE A 147 10.40 8.47 -19.50
N ASP A 148 11.69 8.15 -19.62
CA ASP A 148 12.67 8.90 -20.40
C ASP A 148 13.22 8.03 -21.54
N GLY A 149 12.67 8.22 -22.74
CA GLY A 149 12.91 7.31 -23.87
C GLY A 149 12.27 5.95 -23.57
N ASP A 150 13.10 4.92 -23.43
CA ASP A 150 12.68 3.56 -23.00
C ASP A 150 13.01 3.27 -21.53
N LYS A 151 13.53 4.26 -20.79
CA LYS A 151 13.95 4.07 -19.41
C LYS A 151 12.86 4.48 -18.45
N VAL A 152 12.54 3.57 -17.53
CA VAL A 152 11.68 3.88 -16.39
C VAL A 152 12.51 4.63 -15.35
N VAL A 153 12.02 5.77 -14.89
CA VAL A 153 12.68 6.56 -13.85
C VAL A 153 11.77 6.62 -12.62
N PRO A 154 11.99 5.74 -11.63
CA PRO A 154 11.28 5.80 -10.36
C PRO A 154 11.60 7.10 -9.61
N ILE A 155 10.56 7.81 -9.18
CA ILE A 155 10.64 8.94 -8.25
C ILE A 155 10.36 8.44 -6.84
N ARG A 156 9.35 7.57 -6.69
CA ARG A 156 8.89 7.05 -5.40
C ARG A 156 8.55 5.56 -5.50
N THR A 157 9.07 4.77 -4.58
CA THR A 157 8.71 3.36 -4.40
C THR A 157 8.33 3.09 -2.94
N SER A 158 7.78 1.91 -2.68
CA SER A 158 7.50 1.46 -1.32
C SER A 158 8.00 0.04 -1.10
N ALA A 159 8.50 -0.23 0.11
CA ALA A 159 8.87 -1.56 0.56
C ALA A 159 7.91 -2.03 1.65
N SER A 160 7.42 -3.25 1.50
CA SER A 160 6.50 -3.90 2.44
C SER A 160 6.87 -5.37 2.59
N TYR A 161 6.51 -5.99 3.71
CA TYR A 161 6.83 -7.39 3.97
C TYR A 161 5.55 -8.21 4.01
N LEU A 162 5.44 -9.17 3.09
CA LEU A 162 4.25 -10.00 2.93
C LEU A 162 4.21 -11.06 4.02
N TYR A 163 3.04 -11.25 4.62
CA TYR A 163 2.77 -12.34 5.55
C TYR A 163 1.39 -12.93 5.24
N ARG A 164 1.17 -14.21 5.52
CA ARG A 164 -0.11 -14.88 5.29
C ARG A 164 -1.00 -14.73 6.50
N ILE A 165 -2.29 -14.58 6.23
CA ILE A 165 -3.35 -14.52 7.22
C ILE A 165 -4.33 -15.65 6.91
N LYS A 166 -4.66 -16.43 7.94
CA LYS A 166 -5.78 -17.38 7.91
C LYS A 166 -6.87 -16.87 8.83
N THR A 167 -8.05 -16.63 8.26
CA THR A 167 -9.25 -16.26 9.02
C THR A 167 -10.22 -17.43 9.01
N PHE A 168 -10.51 -17.98 10.18
CA PHE A 168 -11.52 -19.01 10.37
C PHE A 168 -12.85 -18.33 10.65
N THR A 169 -13.78 -18.47 9.69
CA THR A 169 -15.10 -17.87 9.75
C THR A 169 -16.06 -18.43 8.71
N LEU A 170 -17.36 -18.21 8.93
CA LEU A 170 -18.41 -18.42 7.95
C LEU A 170 -18.43 -17.29 6.91
N TYR A 171 -18.12 -17.60 5.65
CA TYR A 171 -18.24 -16.65 4.54
C TYR A 171 -18.63 -17.35 3.24
N GLY A 172 -19.03 -16.59 2.23
CA GLY A 172 -19.50 -17.10 0.94
C GLY A 172 -20.94 -16.68 0.67
N ASP A 173 -21.43 -17.05 -0.51
CA ASP A 173 -22.79 -16.82 -0.96
C ASP A 173 -23.40 -18.10 -1.54
N GLU A 174 -24.66 -18.05 -1.93
CA GLU A 174 -25.40 -19.19 -2.45
C GLU A 174 -24.76 -19.80 -3.72
N ALA A 175 -24.05 -19.00 -4.52
CA ALA A 175 -23.42 -19.44 -5.77
C ALA A 175 -22.04 -20.09 -5.56
N SER A 176 -21.25 -19.54 -4.64
CA SER A 176 -19.87 -19.96 -4.35
C SER A 176 -19.77 -21.01 -3.23
N GLY A 177 -20.89 -21.25 -2.55
CA GLY A 177 -21.00 -22.09 -1.37
C GLY A 177 -20.47 -21.42 -0.11
N ILE A 178 -20.86 -21.98 1.04
CA ILE A 178 -20.40 -21.55 2.35
C ILE A 178 -19.01 -22.15 2.63
N LYS A 179 -18.05 -21.31 3.01
CA LYS A 179 -16.67 -21.65 3.33
C LYS A 179 -16.34 -21.25 4.77
N PHE A 180 -15.38 -21.95 5.36
CA PHE A 180 -14.98 -21.80 6.76
C PHE A 180 -13.59 -21.19 6.96
N ILE A 181 -12.78 -21.10 5.90
CA ILE A 181 -11.39 -20.65 5.95
C ILE A 181 -11.12 -19.67 4.82
N LYS A 182 -10.69 -18.46 5.16
CA LYS A 182 -10.26 -17.44 4.22
C LYS A 182 -8.74 -17.27 4.31
N ASP A 183 -8.07 -17.45 3.18
CA ASP A 183 -6.65 -17.15 3.00
C ASP A 183 -6.48 -15.72 2.48
N ASP A 184 -5.72 -14.90 3.21
CA ASP A 184 -5.42 -13.51 2.88
C ASP A 184 -3.90 -13.25 2.95
N ILE A 185 -3.46 -12.16 2.31
CA ILE A 185 -2.08 -11.67 2.40
C ILE A 185 -2.07 -10.33 3.12
N GLY A 186 -1.30 -10.25 4.20
CA GLY A 186 -1.03 -9.04 4.94
C GLY A 186 0.25 -8.34 4.47
N LEU A 187 0.32 -7.03 4.67
CA LEU A 187 1.47 -6.20 4.39
C LEU A 187 1.96 -5.57 5.69
N ALA A 188 3.09 -6.05 6.21
CA ALA A 188 3.77 -5.36 7.30
C ALA A 188 4.50 -4.14 6.74
N LYS A 189 4.09 -2.97 7.19
CA LYS A 189 4.64 -1.66 6.80
C LYS A 189 5.23 -1.00 8.05
N GLY A 190 6.39 -0.37 7.92
CA GLY A 190 7.01 0.37 9.03
C GLY A 190 6.58 1.82 9.16
N GLY A 191 5.86 2.36 8.16
CA GLY A 191 5.47 3.77 8.13
C GLY A 191 6.63 4.74 7.94
N ASN A 192 7.83 4.24 7.60
CA ASN A 192 9.01 5.08 7.44
C ASN A 192 8.99 5.85 6.11
N ARG A 193 9.77 6.94 6.08
CA ARG A 193 10.16 7.65 4.87
C ARG A 193 11.68 7.66 4.77
N PHE A 194 12.19 7.28 3.60
CA PHE A 194 13.61 7.31 3.27
C PHE A 194 13.84 8.16 2.03
N GLU A 195 14.82 9.05 2.09
CA GLU A 195 15.20 9.92 0.98
C GLU A 195 16.60 9.57 0.49
N PHE A 196 16.76 9.49 -0.83
CA PHE A 196 18.04 9.21 -1.46
C PHE A 196 18.87 10.49 -1.57
N ILE A 197 19.81 10.68 -0.66
CA ILE A 197 20.65 11.87 -0.53
C ILE A 197 22.12 11.44 -0.57
N ASN A 198 22.95 12.11 -1.37
CA ASN A 198 24.38 11.82 -1.48
C ASN A 198 24.69 10.33 -1.71
N ASN A 199 23.96 9.70 -2.64
CA ASN A 199 24.08 8.28 -3.00
C ASN A 199 23.74 7.27 -1.90
N LYS A 200 23.03 7.66 -0.83
CA LYS A 200 22.50 6.72 0.17
C LYS A 200 21.08 7.09 0.60
N PHE A 201 20.35 6.11 1.11
CA PHE A 201 19.07 6.37 1.77
C PHE A 201 19.26 6.84 3.21
N GLU A 202 18.57 7.90 3.58
CA GLU A 202 18.48 8.41 4.94
C GLU A 202 17.04 8.39 5.42
N LYS A 203 16.81 7.93 6.66
CA LYS A 203 15.49 7.98 7.27
C LYS A 203 15.18 9.42 7.66
N VAL A 204 14.08 9.96 7.16
CA VAL A 204 13.60 11.30 7.51
C VAL A 204 12.59 11.17 8.66
N SER A 205 12.76 11.98 9.71
CA SER A 205 11.83 12.01 10.83
C SER A 205 10.49 12.59 10.39
N THR A 206 9.44 11.79 10.41
CA THR A 206 8.06 12.24 10.22
C THR A 206 7.50 12.72 11.56
N SER A 207 8.04 13.82 12.12
CA SER A 207 7.56 14.37 13.40
C SER A 207 6.29 15.23 13.29
N ASP A 208 5.76 15.46 12.08
CA ASP A 208 4.76 16.51 11.84
C ASP A 208 3.36 15.98 11.48
N LYS A 209 3.07 14.68 11.62
CA LYS A 209 1.72 14.12 11.33
C LYS A 209 0.97 13.56 12.55
N ASP A 210 1.54 13.64 13.75
CA ASP A 210 0.95 13.15 15.00
C ASP A 210 0.65 14.27 16.02
N LYS A 211 0.42 15.51 15.57
CA LYS A 211 -0.07 16.63 16.41
C LYS A 211 -1.41 17.15 15.93
#